data_AF-A0A522RG68-F1
#
_entry.id   AF-A0A522RG68-F1
#
_cell.length_a   1.000
_cell.length_b   1.000
_cell.length_c   1.000
_cell.angle_alpha   90.00
_cell.angle_beta   90.00
_cell.angle_gamma   90.00
#
_symmetry.space_group_name_H-M   'P 1'
#
loop_
_entity.id
_entity.type
_entity.pdbx_description
1 polymer ?
#
loop_
_entity_poly.entity_id
_entity_poly.type
_entity_poly.pdbx_seq_one_letter_code
_entity_poly.pdbx_strand_id
1 'polypeptide(L)'
;MMNLLIAAATSNEIAPLRQYLQLYRVDKEESSYKKDALHIKICITGIGGVAAVYSIGKCLSGYPVDFAVQAGIAGAFSSDIPLGKVMRIKSDILADLGVEDNERFTDLFEMGFLKESDHPYFQ
;
A
#
# COMPACT_ATOMS: atom_id res chain seq x y z
N MET A 1 0.39 13.57 -19.23
CA MET A 1 -0.72 13.05 -18.39
C MET A 1 -0.11 11.95 -17.55
N MET A 2 -0.29 11.97 -16.22
CA MET A 2 0.34 11.04 -15.29
C MET A 2 -0.71 10.11 -14.69
N ASN A 3 -0.42 8.81 -14.66
CA ASN A 3 -1.28 7.76 -14.14
C ASN A 3 -0.91 7.45 -12.69
N LEU A 4 -1.79 7.84 -11.77
CA LEU A 4 -1.66 7.67 -10.33
C LEU A 4 -2.51 6.49 -9.85
N LEU A 5 -1.89 5.52 -9.17
CA LEU A 5 -2.59 4.49 -8.44
C LEU A 5 -2.69 4.88 -6.95
N ILE A 6 -3.90 4.83 -6.39
CA ILE A 6 -4.12 4.98 -4.95
C ILE A 6 -4.65 3.66 -4.42
N ALA A 7 -3.83 2.96 -3.63
CA ALA A 7 -4.19 1.70 -3.00
C ALA A 7 -4.63 1.92 -1.54
N ALA A 8 -5.66 1.19 -1.10
CA ALA A 8 -6.11 1.19 0.29
C ALA A 8 -6.68 -0.19 0.66
N ALA A 9 -6.51 -0.63 1.92
CA ALA A 9 -7.01 -1.94 2.34
C ALA A 9 -8.54 -1.98 2.34
N THR A 10 -9.18 -0.88 2.76
CA THR A 10 -10.63 -0.72 2.72
C THR A 10 -11.05 0.61 2.13
N SER A 11 -12.29 0.68 1.63
CA SER A 11 -12.86 1.93 1.13
C SER A 11 -13.00 3.03 2.20
N ASN A 12 -13.08 2.64 3.47
CA ASN A 12 -13.30 3.57 4.58
C ASN A 12 -12.03 4.35 4.94
N GLU A 13 -10.86 3.73 4.78
CA GLU A 13 -9.56 4.36 5.08
C GLU A 13 -9.30 5.61 4.22
N ILE A 14 -9.87 5.63 3.02
CA ILE A 14 -9.74 6.75 2.07
C ILE A 14 -11.11 7.38 1.75
N ALA A 15 -12.12 7.22 2.61
CA ALA A 15 -13.46 7.73 2.36
C ALA A 15 -13.51 9.23 2.03
N PRO A 16 -12.80 10.13 2.73
CA PRO A 16 -12.79 11.56 2.39
C PRO A 16 -12.23 11.82 0.99
N LEU A 17 -11.15 11.11 0.62
CA LEU A 17 -10.54 11.20 -0.70
C LEU A 17 -11.50 10.68 -1.79
N ARG A 18 -12.16 9.54 -1.55
CA ARG A 18 -13.16 8.99 -2.48
C ARG A 18 -14.29 9.96 -2.72
N GLN A 19 -14.82 10.58 -1.66
CA GLN A 19 -15.87 11.58 -1.76
C GLN A 19 -15.43 12.79 -2.58
N TYR A 20 -14.23 13.31 -2.31
CA TYR A 20 -13.64 14.42 -3.07
C TYR A 20 -13.47 14.07 -4.56
N LEU A 21 -12.99 12.86 -4.87
CA LEU A 21 -12.74 12.43 -6.24
C LEU A 21 -14.02 12.20 -7.06
N GLN A 22 -15.20 12.02 -6.44
CA GLN A 22 -16.46 11.86 -7.18
C GLN A 22 -16.75 13.02 -8.15
N LEU A 23 -16.25 14.23 -7.84
CA LEU A 23 -16.35 15.41 -8.71
C LEU A 23 -15.63 15.24 -10.06
N TYR A 24 -14.72 14.27 -10.15
CA TYR A 24 -13.78 14.07 -11.26
C TYR A 24 -13.94 12.70 -11.93
N ARG A 25 -15.05 12.00 -11.71
CA ARG A 25 -15.27 10.64 -12.23
C ARG A 25 -15.32 10.63 -13.76
N VAL A 26 -14.56 9.71 -14.38
CA VAL A 26 -14.45 9.61 -15.86
C VAL A 26 -15.37 8.54 -16.43
N ASP A 27 -15.55 7.43 -15.69
CA ASP A 27 -16.19 6.23 -16.19
C ASP A 27 -17.34 5.78 -15.27
N LYS A 28 -18.22 4.91 -15.80
CA LYS A 28 -19.16 4.14 -14.97
C LYS A 28 -18.43 3.16 -14.03
N GLU A 29 -17.18 2.81 -14.31
CA GLU A 29 -16.37 2.05 -13.36
C GLU A 29 -16.11 2.89 -12.09
N GLU A 30 -16.44 2.32 -10.93
CA GLU A 30 -16.44 2.96 -9.60
C GLU A 30 -15.06 3.39 -9.06
N SER A 31 -14.02 3.48 -9.90
CA SER A 31 -12.64 3.64 -9.44
C SER A 31 -11.70 4.46 -10.33
N SER A 32 -12.20 5.12 -11.39
CA SER A 32 -11.40 5.90 -12.35
C SER A 32 -11.79 7.39 -12.34
N TYR A 33 -10.81 8.27 -12.12
CA TYR A 33 -10.99 9.71 -11.95
C TYR A 33 -9.98 10.52 -12.76
N LYS A 34 -10.37 11.70 -13.26
CA LYS A 34 -9.49 12.59 -14.01
C LYS A 34 -9.56 14.01 -13.48
N LYS A 35 -8.45 14.48 -12.93
CA LYS A 35 -8.29 15.84 -12.44
C LYS A 35 -7.05 16.46 -13.07
N ASP A 36 -7.23 17.54 -13.83
CA ASP A 36 -6.16 18.23 -14.54
C ASP A 36 -5.35 17.26 -15.42
N ALA A 37 -4.04 17.16 -15.19
CA ALA A 37 -3.13 16.25 -15.89
C ALA A 37 -2.99 14.86 -15.24
N LEU A 38 -3.81 14.53 -14.24
CA LEU A 38 -3.79 13.26 -13.51
C LEU A 38 -4.94 12.35 -13.96
N HIS A 39 -4.61 11.08 -14.24
CA HIS A 39 -5.56 9.98 -14.25
C HIS A 39 -5.35 9.18 -12.97
N ILE A 40 -6.36 9.11 -12.12
CA ILE A 40 -6.29 8.51 -10.79
C ILE A 40 -7.13 7.24 -10.80
N LYS A 41 -6.52 6.12 -10.41
CA LYS A 41 -7.21 4.85 -10.21
C LYS A 41 -7.17 4.47 -8.73
N ILE A 42 -8.32 4.12 -8.16
CA ILE A 42 -8.40 3.60 -6.78
C ILE A 42 -8.39 2.06 -6.82
N CYS A 43 -7.48 1.45 -6.07
CA CYS A 43 -7.42 0.01 -5.86
C CYS A 43 -7.75 -0.30 -4.39
N ILE A 44 -8.93 -0.88 -4.14
CA ILE A 44 -9.24 -1.46 -2.83
C ILE A 44 -8.62 -2.84 -2.79
N THR A 45 -7.61 -3.01 -1.94
CA THR A 45 -6.75 -4.20 -1.97
C THR A 45 -7.27 -5.37 -1.16
N GLY A 46 -8.14 -5.09 -0.17
CA GLY A 46 -8.44 -6.02 0.91
C GLY A 46 -7.42 -5.92 2.05
N ILE A 47 -7.77 -6.52 3.18
CA ILE A 47 -6.96 -6.52 4.41
C ILE A 47 -5.92 -7.63 4.34
N GLY A 48 -4.66 -7.30 4.70
CA GLY A 48 -3.55 -8.23 4.78
C GLY A 48 -2.57 -8.16 3.60
N GLY A 49 -1.31 -8.52 3.84
CA GLY A 49 -0.21 -8.37 2.87
C GLY A 49 -0.43 -9.13 1.56
N VAL A 50 -0.93 -10.38 1.63
CA VAL A 50 -1.20 -11.19 0.43
C VAL A 50 -2.29 -10.56 -0.45
N ALA A 51 -3.37 -10.09 0.15
CA ALA A 51 -4.45 -9.41 -0.57
C ALA A 51 -3.95 -8.09 -1.20
N ALA A 52 -3.14 -7.34 -0.46
CA ALA A 52 -2.42 -6.16 -0.94
C ALA A 52 -1.59 -6.43 -2.19
N VAL A 53 -0.64 -7.37 -2.10
CA VAL A 53 0.27 -7.71 -3.19
C VAL A 53 -0.48 -8.21 -4.42
N TYR A 54 -1.46 -9.12 -4.26
CA TYR A 54 -2.23 -9.65 -5.39
C TYR A 54 -3.03 -8.55 -6.10
N SER A 55 -3.77 -7.73 -5.34
CA SER A 55 -4.64 -6.69 -5.92
C SER A 55 -3.84 -5.58 -6.59
N ILE A 56 -2.75 -5.14 -5.95
CA ILE A 56 -1.84 -4.14 -6.54
C ILE A 56 -1.19 -4.72 -7.79
N GLY A 57 -0.63 -5.93 -7.72
CA GLY A 57 -0.01 -6.59 -8.87
C GLY A 57 -0.96 -6.75 -10.06
N LYS A 58 -2.21 -7.15 -9.80
CA LYS A 58 -3.27 -7.24 -10.82
C LYS A 58 -3.62 -5.87 -11.41
N CYS A 59 -3.59 -4.79 -10.62
CA CYS A 59 -3.82 -3.45 -11.14
C CYS A 59 -2.65 -2.97 -12.01
N LEU A 60 -1.41 -3.19 -11.56
CA LEU A 60 -0.20 -2.82 -12.29
C LEU A 60 -0.04 -3.58 -13.61
N SER A 61 -0.51 -4.83 -13.69
CA SER A 61 -0.43 -5.61 -14.94
C SER A 61 -1.42 -5.16 -16.01
N GLY A 62 -2.56 -4.57 -15.60
CA GLY A 62 -3.62 -4.12 -16.50
C GLY A 62 -3.69 -2.62 -16.74
N TYR A 63 -2.86 -1.82 -16.06
CA TYR A 63 -2.92 -0.36 -16.14
C TYR A 63 -1.52 0.24 -15.98
N PRO A 64 -1.05 1.08 -16.93
CA PRO A 64 0.24 1.74 -16.82
C PRO A 64 0.20 2.74 -15.66
N VAL A 65 1.02 2.53 -14.63
CA VAL A 65 1.10 3.39 -13.44
C VAL A 65 2.45 4.08 -13.43
N ASP A 66 2.44 5.40 -13.41
CA ASP A 66 3.65 6.22 -13.28
C ASP A 66 4.04 6.41 -11.82
N PHE A 67 3.04 6.46 -10.93
CA PHE A 67 3.24 6.62 -9.49
C PHE A 67 2.13 5.91 -8.70
N ALA A 68 2.50 5.26 -7.59
CA ALA A 68 1.57 4.58 -6.71
C ALA A 68 1.70 5.10 -5.28
N VAL A 69 0.56 5.31 -4.61
CA VAL A 69 0.48 5.65 -3.19
C VAL A 69 -0.40 4.62 -2.50
N GLN A 70 0.14 3.89 -1.53
CA GLN A 70 -0.68 3.18 -0.57
C GLN A 70 -1.04 4.13 0.56
N ALA A 71 -2.33 4.32 0.80
CA ALA A 71 -2.86 5.13 1.89
C ALA A 71 -3.77 4.26 2.77
N GLY A 72 -3.64 4.40 4.08
CA GLY A 72 -4.37 3.60 5.04
C GLY A 72 -4.20 4.14 6.45
N ILE A 73 -4.70 3.40 7.42
CA ILE A 73 -4.45 3.66 8.83
C ILE A 73 -3.46 2.63 9.40
N ALA A 74 -2.74 3.00 10.44
CA ALA A 74 -1.83 2.11 11.15
C ALA A 74 -1.88 2.39 12.66
N GLY A 75 -1.53 1.37 13.45
CA GLY A 75 -1.19 1.57 14.85
C GLY A 75 0.22 2.13 15.00
N ALA A 76 0.48 2.85 16.09
CA ALA A 76 1.82 3.30 16.46
C ALA A 76 2.33 2.50 17.64
N PHE A 77 3.56 1.97 17.55
CA PHE A 77 4.24 1.33 18.69
C PHE A 77 4.82 2.35 19.67
N SER A 78 5.24 3.52 19.18
CA SER A 78 5.70 4.62 20.03
C SER A 78 4.52 5.47 20.50
N SER A 79 4.45 5.70 21.81
CA SER A 79 3.48 6.61 22.44
C SER A 79 3.71 8.09 22.11
N ASP A 80 4.87 8.43 21.53
CA ASP A 80 5.23 9.81 21.17
C ASP A 80 4.60 10.24 19.83
N ILE A 81 3.98 9.30 19.11
CA ILE A 81 3.27 9.56 17.87
C ILE A 81 1.80 9.85 18.21
N PRO A 82 1.33 11.10 18.04
CA PRO A 82 -0.06 11.44 18.31
C PRO A 82 -1.00 10.73 17.33
N LEU A 83 -2.18 10.32 17.82
CA LEU A 83 -3.25 9.80 16.95
C LEU A 83 -3.63 10.83 15.89
N GLY A 84 -3.87 10.35 14.67
CA GLY A 84 -4.19 11.19 13.51
C GLY A 84 -2.98 11.86 12.84
N LYS A 85 -1.76 11.66 13.36
CA LYS A 85 -0.54 12.13 12.68
C LYS A 85 -0.35 11.37 11.36
N VAL A 86 -0.20 12.13 10.27
CA VAL A 86 0.13 11.58 8.94
C VAL A 86 1.62 11.27 8.89
N MET A 87 1.94 10.03 8.53
CA MET A 87 3.31 9.55 8.42
C MET A 87 3.59 9.10 6.98
N ARG A 88 4.77 9.43 6.46
CA ARG A 88 5.28 8.85 5.22
C ARG A 88 6.22 7.72 5.57
N ILE A 89 5.82 6.50 5.23
CA ILE A 89 6.65 5.31 5.40
C ILE A 89 7.82 5.42 4.41
N LYS A 90 9.05 5.44 4.93
CA LYS A 90 10.28 5.45 4.12
C LYS A 90 10.74 4.03 3.77
N SER A 91 10.32 3.08 4.60
CA SER A 91 10.88 1.75 4.77
C SER A 91 9.86 0.86 5.46
N ASP A 92 9.76 -0.40 5.08
CA ASP A 92 8.85 -1.38 5.69
C ASP A 92 9.44 -2.80 5.64
N ILE A 93 8.99 -3.67 6.54
CA ILE A 93 9.42 -5.07 6.65
C ILE A 93 8.22 -5.97 6.91
N LEU A 94 8.26 -7.18 6.35
CA LEU A 94 7.30 -8.23 6.67
C LEU A 94 7.70 -8.88 7.99
N ALA A 95 7.09 -8.43 9.09
CA ALA A 95 7.42 -8.86 10.45
C ALA A 95 7.20 -10.36 10.71
N ASP A 96 6.40 -11.03 9.87
CA ASP A 96 6.07 -12.46 9.95
C ASP A 96 6.84 -13.32 8.94
N LEU A 97 7.78 -12.75 8.19
CA LEU A 97 8.56 -13.47 7.18
C LEU A 97 9.81 -14.12 7.80
N GLY A 98 9.66 -15.37 8.24
CA GLY A 98 10.73 -16.13 8.87
C GLY A 98 10.29 -17.52 9.32
N VAL A 99 11.02 -18.08 10.28
CA VAL A 99 10.70 -19.36 10.93
C VAL A 99 10.68 -19.13 12.43
N GLU A 100 9.64 -19.67 13.08
CA GLU A 100 9.56 -19.77 14.52
C GLU A 100 9.97 -21.17 14.97
N ASP A 101 10.97 -21.26 15.87
CA ASP A 101 11.42 -22.50 16.49
C ASP A 101 11.59 -22.28 18.00
N ASN A 102 10.96 -23.12 18.82
CA ASN A 102 11.03 -23.05 20.28
C ASN A 102 10.86 -21.64 20.87
N GLU A 103 9.80 -20.92 20.48
CA GLU A 103 9.49 -19.53 20.90
C GLU A 103 10.50 -18.47 20.44
N ARG A 104 11.43 -18.84 19.54
CA ARG A 104 12.35 -17.91 18.89
C ARG A 104 11.97 -17.74 17.43
N PHE A 105 11.62 -16.51 17.06
CA PHE A 105 11.52 -16.11 15.66
C PHE A 105 12.91 -15.78 15.10
N THR A 106 13.21 -16.33 13.93
CA THR A 106 14.41 -16.03 13.15
C THR A 106 13.93 -15.55 11.77
N ASP A 107 14.40 -14.39 11.31
CA ASP A 107 14.01 -13.86 10.01
C ASP A 107 14.87 -14.44 8.86
N LEU A 108 14.50 -14.13 7.62
CA LEU A 108 15.22 -14.64 6.44
C LEU A 108 16.63 -14.04 6.26
N PHE A 109 16.93 -12.89 6.88
CA PHE A 109 18.26 -12.29 6.87
C PHE A 109 19.18 -13.03 7.83
N GLU A 110 18.73 -13.29 9.06
CA GLU A 110 19.46 -14.08 10.06
C GLU A 110 19.76 -15.50 9.57
N MET A 111 18.85 -16.10 8.78
CA MET A 111 19.08 -17.40 8.14
C MET A 111 20.05 -17.37 6.95
N GLY A 112 20.40 -16.19 6.45
CA GLY A 112 21.21 -16.04 5.24
C GLY A 112 20.48 -16.38 3.93
N PHE A 113 19.14 -16.37 3.94
CA PHE A 113 18.32 -16.58 2.73
C PHE A 113 18.10 -15.30 1.93
N LEU A 114 18.19 -14.13 2.57
CA LEU A 114 18.13 -12.82 1.93
C LEU A 114 19.37 -11.98 2.24
N LYS A 115 19.78 -11.16 1.28
CA LYS A 115 20.76 -10.09 1.44
C LYS A 115 20.05 -8.73 1.46
N GLU A 116 20.69 -7.73 2.04
CA GLU A 116 20.17 -6.34 2.04
C GLU A 116 19.88 -5.79 0.63
N SER A 117 20.58 -6.30 -0.39
CA SER A 117 20.40 -5.91 -1.79
C SER A 117 19.27 -6.66 -2.50
N ASP A 118 18.67 -7.66 -1.88
CA ASP A 118 17.67 -8.51 -2.52
C ASP A 118 16.30 -7.83 -2.54
N HIS A 119 15.53 -8.10 -3.59
CA HIS A 119 14.18 -7.59 -3.73
C HIS A 119 13.15 -8.55 -3.10
N PRO A 120 12.04 -8.00 -2.55
CA PRO A 120 11.79 -6.57 -2.35
C PRO A 120 12.69 -6.01 -1.25
N TYR A 121 13.21 -4.79 -1.44
CA TYR A 121 14.13 -4.18 -0.47
C TYR A 121 13.39 -3.98 0.86
N PHE A 122 13.74 -4.76 1.88
CA PHE A 122 13.24 -4.58 3.24
C PHE A 122 14.30 -3.81 4.04
N GLN A 123 14.15 -2.49 4.10
CA GLN A 123 14.83 -1.55 5.04
C GLN A 123 13.91 -0.33 5.55
#